data_AF-A0A7Z6WI46-F1
#
_entry.id   AF-A0A7Z6WI46-F1
#
_cell.length_a   1.000
_cell.length_b   1.000
_cell.length_c   1.000
_cell.angle_alpha   90.00
_cell.angle_beta   90.00
_cell.angle_gamma   90.00
#
_symmetry.space_group_name_H-M   'P 1'
#
loop_
_entity.id
_entity.type
_entity.pdbx_description
1 polymer ?
#
loop_
_entity_poly.entity_id
_entity_poly.type
_entity_poly.pdbx_seq_one_letter_code
_entity_poly.pdbx_strand_id
1 'polypeptide(L)' 'TDSNGSSEFTTVVPKGHYYLVGDDRIVSKDSRAVGPFKKSTIVGEVKFRFWPIRRFGTIN' A
#
# COMPACT_ATOMS: atom_id res chain seq x y z
N THR A 1 -3.86 3.91 11.58
CA THR A 1 -3.06 3.99 12.81
C THR A 1 -1.65 3.55 12.54
N ASP A 2 -0.67 4.23 13.13
CA ASP A 2 0.73 3.78 13.15
C ASP A 2 0.91 2.52 14.03
N SER A 3 2.14 2.03 14.18
CA SER A 3 2.47 0.88 15.03
C SER A 3 2.06 1.04 16.49
N ASN A 4 1.80 2.27 16.95
CA ASN A 4 1.47 2.60 18.33
C ASN A 4 -0.04 2.89 18.51
N GLY A 5 -0.85 2.72 17.45
CA GLY A 5 -2.29 2.95 17.50
C GLY A 5 -2.71 4.41 17.29
N SER A 6 -1.78 5.32 16.99
CA SER A 6 -2.10 6.73 16.73
C SER A 6 -2.72 6.91 15.35
N SER A 7 -3.82 7.66 15.26
CA SER A 7 -4.45 8.01 13.98
C SER A 7 -3.63 9.01 13.16
N GLU A 8 -2.79 9.79 13.83
CA GLU A 8 -1.91 10.81 13.23
C GLU A 8 -0.45 10.42 13.40
N PHE A 9 0.33 10.44 12.32
CA PHE A 9 1.76 10.16 12.34
C PHE A 9 2.48 10.81 11.17
N THR A 10 3.78 11.07 11.36
CA THR A 10 4.67 11.60 10.32
C THR A 10 5.83 10.64 10.11
N THR A 11 6.14 10.33 8.86
CA THR A 11 7.28 9.48 8.49
C THR A 11 8.02 10.05 7.30
N VAL A 12 9.34 9.93 7.29
CA VAL A 12 10.18 10.33 6.16
C VAL A 12 10.40 9.13 5.26
N VAL A 13 10.03 9.25 3.98
CA VAL A 13 10.24 8.20 2.98
C VAL A 13 11.57 8.45 2.27
N PRO A 14 12.55 7.53 2.34
CA PRO A 14 13.83 7.71 1.66
C PRO A 14 13.66 7.78 0.15
N LYS A 15 14.59 8.47 -0.53
CA LYS A 15 14.59 8.54 -2.00
C LYS A 15 14.59 7.14 -2.62
N GLY A 16 13.77 6.95 -3.65
CA GLY A 16 13.64 5.65 -4.34
C GLY A 16 12.89 4.58 -3.53
N HIS A 17 12.22 4.95 -2.44
CA HIS A 17 11.33 4.08 -1.69
C HIS A 17 9.87 4.53 -1.82
N TYR A 18 8.96 3.61 -1.54
CA TYR A 18 7.53 3.81 -1.53
C TYR A 18 6.97 3.43 -0.16
N TYR A 19 6.05 4.24 0.33
CA TYR A 19 5.28 3.94 1.53
C TYR A 19 3.94 3.37 1.10
N LEU A 20 3.73 2.07 1.35
CA LEU A 20 2.56 1.35 0.88
C LEU A 20 1.56 1.20 2.02
N VAL A 21 0.28 1.44 1.74
CA VAL A 21 -0.80 1.33 2.73
C VAL A 21 -1.96 0.56 2.11
N GLY A 22 -2.33 -0.56 2.71
CA GLY A 22 -3.40 -1.42 2.20
C GLY A 22 -4.79 -0.87 2.53
N ASP A 23 -5.76 -1.10 1.66
CA ASP A 23 -7.10 -0.50 1.75
C ASP A 23 -7.86 -0.89 3.03
N ASP A 24 -7.73 -2.13 3.48
CA ASP A 24 -8.25 -2.56 4.78
C ASP A 24 -7.31 -2.11 5.90
N ARG A 25 -7.49 -0.85 6.31
CA ARG A 25 -6.57 -0.13 7.20
C ARG A 25 -6.36 -0.80 8.55
N ILE A 26 -7.33 -1.59 9.02
CA ILE A 26 -7.33 -2.18 10.37
C ILE A 26 -6.45 -3.43 10.42
N VAL A 27 -6.51 -4.29 9.39
CA VAL A 27 -5.82 -5.60 9.40
C VAL A 27 -4.60 -5.65 8.48
N SER A 28 -4.41 -4.65 7.63
CA SER A 28 -3.27 -4.59 6.70
C SER A 28 -1.93 -4.46 7.44
N LYS A 29 -1.04 -5.44 7.21
CA LYS A 29 0.38 -5.37 7.62
C LYS A 29 1.20 -4.69 6.53
N ASP A 30 1.16 -3.37 6.52
CA ASP A 30 1.80 -2.53 5.50
C ASP A 30 2.91 -1.65 6.07
N SER A 31 3.34 -0.61 5.34
CA SER A 31 4.49 0.22 5.73
C SER A 31 4.36 0.89 7.10
N ARG A 32 3.15 0.97 7.67
CA ARG A 32 2.92 1.41 9.06
C ARG A 32 3.52 0.47 10.10
N ALA A 33 3.65 -0.81 9.78
CA ALA A 33 4.19 -1.84 10.67
C ALA A 33 5.59 -2.31 10.25
N VAL A 34 5.89 -2.33 8.94
CA VAL A 34 7.14 -2.93 8.41
C VAL A 34 8.09 -1.95 7.73
N GLY A 35 7.69 -0.68 7.57
CA GLY A 35 8.49 0.35 6.91
C GLY A 35 8.34 0.42 5.38
N PRO A 36 9.07 1.34 4.73
CA PRO A 36 8.96 1.60 3.30
C PRO A 36 9.72 0.56 2.44
N PHE A 37 9.31 0.41 1.18
CA PHE A 37 9.86 -0.57 0.25
C PHE A 37 10.67 0.10 -0.86
N LYS A 38 11.73 -0.55 -1.34
CA LYS A 38 12.52 -0.03 -2.48
C LYS A 38 11.71 -0.10 -3.76
N LYS A 39 11.87 0.88 -4.65
CA LYS A 39 11.27 0.84 -6.01
C LYS A 39 11.60 -0.45 -6.76
N SER A 40 12.82 -0.97 -6.58
CA SER A 40 13.30 -2.18 -7.25
C SER A 40 12.59 -3.47 -6.80
N THR A 41 11.90 -3.47 -5.66
CA THR A 41 11.12 -4.63 -5.20
C THR A 41 9.67 -4.60 -5.70
N ILE A 42 9.26 -3.53 -6.40
CA ILE A 42 7.93 -3.41 -6.98
C ILE A 42 7.95 -4.13 -8.34
N VAL A 43 7.14 -5.17 -8.46
CA VAL A 43 7.02 -5.96 -9.70
C VAL A 43 6.22 -5.20 -10.77
N GLY A 44 5.17 -4.50 -10.37
CA GLY A 44 4.30 -3.76 -11.30
C GLY A 44 3.13 -3.06 -10.60
N GLU A 45 2.28 -2.45 -11.41
CA GLU A 45 1.09 -1.71 -10.99
C GLU A 45 -0.17 -2.43 -11.49
N VAL A 46 -1.18 -2.58 -10.63
CA VAL A 46 -2.44 -3.20 -11.00
C VAL A 46 -3.35 -2.17 -11.68
N LYS A 47 -3.45 -2.23 -13.01
CA LYS A 47 -4.28 -1.31 -13.80
C LYS A 47 -5.64 -1.86 -14.21
N PHE A 48 -5.81 -3.19 -14.19
CA PHE A 48 -7.02 -3.85 -14.66
C PHE A 48 -7.35 -5.07 -13.80
N ARG A 49 -8.64 -5.23 -13.49
CA ARG A 49 -9.19 -6.38 -12.81
C ARG A 49 -10.01 -7.19 -13.81
N PHE A 50 -9.59 -8.43 -14.04
CA PHE A 50 -10.29 -9.35 -14.93
C PHE A 50 -11.45 -10.10 -14.25
N TRP A 51 -11.34 -10.42 -12.96
CA TRP A 51 -12.34 -11.20 -12.22
C TRP A 51 -12.82 -10.45 -10.96
N PRO A 52 -14.11 -10.56 -10.56
CA PRO A 52 -15.20 -11.32 -11.19
C PRO A 52 -15.74 -10.67 -12.47
N ILE A 53 -16.28 -11.47 -13.39
CA ILE A 53 -16.75 -11.00 -14.73
C ILE A 53 -17.73 -9.83 -14.62
N ARG A 54 -18.59 -9.78 -13.60
CA ARG A 54 -19.53 -8.64 -13.40
C ARG A 54 -18.85 -7.34 -12.93
N ARG A 55 -17.58 -7.39 -12.55
CA ARG A 55 -16.78 -6.26 -12.04
C ARG A 55 -15.44 -6.15 -12.78
N PHE A 56 -15.37 -6.68 -14.00
CA PHE A 56 -14.18 -6.51 -14.84
C PHE A 56 -14.05 -5.04 -15.25
N GLY A 57 -12.83 -4.52 -15.29
CA GLY A 57 -12.59 -3.11 -15.61
C GLY A 57 -11.24 -2.59 -15.12
N THR A 58 -10.97 -1.32 -15.43
CA THR A 58 -9.78 -0.62 -14.95
C THR A 58 -9.90 -0.28 -13.45
N ILE A 59 -8.76 -0.23 -12.77
CA ILE A 59 -8.67 0.28 -11.40
C ILE A 59 -8.34 1.77 -11.48
N ASN A 60 -9.12 2.60 -10.77
CA ASN A 60 -8.92 4.04 -10.63
C ASN A 60 -8.24 4.38 -9.32
#